data_AF-A0AAW8CKB9-F1
#
_entry.id   AF-A0AAW8CKB9-F1
#
_cell.length_a   1.000
_cell.length_b   1.000
_cell.length_c   1.000
_cell.angle_alpha   90.00
_cell.angle_beta   90.00
_cell.angle_gamma   90.00
#
_symmetry.space_group_name_H-M   'P 1'
#
loop_
_entity.id
_entity.type
_entity.pdbx_description
1 polymer ?
#
loop_
_entity_poly.entity_id
_entity_poly.type
_entity_poly.pdbx_seq_one_letter_code
_entity_poly.pdbx_strand_id
1 'polypeptide(L)'
;MPIKFIQLFQDSWNFIQNQRQFSLFSMGTMLLIQLGKYLLLQFFPIQLPAQNISQNPQENILFAVFPSLLLLILNLVFTALVILNVKSITNSNYQHFFQPISGILKSFFPLMLLSIISAIPLAFTLGFTGFYSIANQSPISLVSLPLIVLGLYFFIKLYLTIYVYLVEEPQKSIMETLTFTFKLSKGKMRPLALFCVLASLLPLFIINSLERLGDSIPILIFSAIVSTFLSVFVIVFSFRFYQLYRQL
;
A
#
# COMPACT_ATOMS: atom_id res chain seq x y z
N MET A 1 6.92 -25.99 0.70
CA MET A 1 7.91 -25.79 1.79
C MET A 1 7.37 -24.71 2.75
N PRO A 2 7.63 -24.76 4.06
CA PRO A 2 7.21 -23.66 4.95
C PRO A 2 8.01 -22.39 4.63
N ILE A 3 7.33 -21.24 4.48
CA ILE A 3 8.01 -19.94 4.32
C ILE A 3 8.66 -19.58 5.65
N LYS A 4 9.98 -19.41 5.65
CA LYS A 4 10.75 -18.95 6.81
C LYS A 4 10.76 -17.42 6.82
N PHE A 5 9.76 -16.82 7.46
CA PHE A 5 9.60 -15.35 7.53
C PHE A 5 10.84 -14.62 8.07
N ILE A 6 11.57 -15.23 9.01
CA ILE A 6 12.79 -14.63 9.54
C ILE A 6 13.89 -14.50 8.49
N GLN A 7 14.05 -15.53 7.64
CA GLN A 7 15.01 -15.50 6.54
C GLN A 7 14.58 -14.49 5.49
N LEU A 8 13.29 -14.47 5.15
CA LEU A 8 12.74 -13.48 4.23
C LEU A 8 12.98 -12.04 4.71
N PHE A 9 12.80 -11.77 6.00
CA PHE A 9 13.07 -10.46 6.59
C PHE A 9 14.56 -10.10 6.50
N GLN A 10 15.44 -11.04 6.84
CA GLN A 10 16.90 -10.87 6.72
C GLN A 10 17.32 -10.60 5.27
N ASP A 11 16.78 -11.35 4.31
CA ASP A 11 17.09 -11.19 2.89
C ASP A 11 16.62 -9.84 2.34
N SER A 12 15.42 -9.39 2.76
CA SER A 12 14.92 -8.05 2.41
C SER A 12 15.79 -6.94 3.01
N TRP A 13 16.23 -7.11 4.26
CA TRP A 13 17.12 -6.15 4.91
C TRP A 13 18.49 -6.10 4.22
N ASN A 14 19.10 -7.25 3.97
CA ASN A 14 20.38 -7.37 3.26
C ASN A 14 20.31 -6.77 1.86
N PHE A 15 19.18 -6.94 1.16
CA PHE A 15 18.98 -6.30 -0.13
C PHE A 15 19.05 -4.78 -0.06
N ILE A 16 18.35 -4.17 0.89
CA ILE A 16 18.36 -2.71 1.07
C ILE A 16 19.76 -2.21 1.41
N GLN A 17 20.48 -2.94 2.26
CA GLN A 17 21.86 -2.59 2.63
C GLN A 17 22.85 -2.72 1.47
N ASN A 18 22.71 -3.75 0.64
CA ASN A 18 23.60 -3.99 -0.49
C ASN A 18 23.32 -3.03 -1.65
N GLN A 19 22.05 -2.67 -1.87
CA GLN A 19 21.62 -1.80 -2.98
C GLN A 19 21.48 -0.34 -2.52
N ARG A 20 22.54 0.23 -1.94
CA ARG A 20 22.51 1.54 -1.26
C ARG A 20 22.00 2.68 -2.14
N GLN A 21 22.43 2.75 -3.40
CA GLN A 21 22.00 3.81 -4.32
C GLN A 21 20.48 3.73 -4.56
N PHE A 22 19.96 2.56 -4.91
CA PHE A 22 18.52 2.34 -5.08
C PHE A 22 17.73 2.66 -3.81
N SER A 23 18.22 2.17 -2.66
CA SER A 23 17.58 2.38 -1.36
C SER A 23 17.51 3.87 -0.99
N LEU A 24 18.61 4.61 -1.14
CA LEU A 24 18.66 6.05 -0.86
C LEU A 24 17.74 6.83 -1.79
N PHE A 25 17.73 6.53 -3.09
CA PHE A 25 16.81 7.19 -4.03
C PHE A 25 15.35 6.88 -3.72
N SER A 26 15.02 5.64 -3.38
CA SER A 26 13.66 5.23 -3.03
C SER A 26 13.19 5.87 -1.73
N MET A 27 14.04 5.92 -0.70
CA MET A 27 13.74 6.61 0.56
C MET A 27 13.63 8.12 0.35
N GLY A 28 14.56 8.74 -0.38
CA GLY A 28 14.51 10.18 -0.66
C GLY A 28 13.24 10.58 -1.43
N THR A 29 12.87 9.82 -2.47
CA THR A 29 11.63 10.07 -3.24
C THR A 29 10.38 9.84 -2.40
N MET A 30 10.32 8.79 -1.58
CA MET A 30 9.19 8.57 -0.67
C MET A 30 9.08 9.68 0.38
N LEU A 31 10.20 10.16 0.91
CA LEU A 31 10.23 11.27 1.86
C LEU A 31 9.69 12.55 1.22
N LEU A 32 10.06 12.85 -0.02
CA LEU A 32 9.50 13.98 -0.78
C LEU A 32 7.99 13.84 -1.00
N ILE A 33 7.49 12.64 -1.29
CA ILE A 33 6.04 12.38 -1.40
C ILE A 33 5.35 12.64 -0.06
N GLN A 34 5.93 12.19 1.06
CA GLN A 34 5.38 12.43 2.40
C GLN A 34 5.37 13.91 2.77
N LEU A 35 6.46 14.64 2.50
CA LEU A 35 6.49 16.10 2.72
C LEU A 35 5.49 16.83 1.82
N GLY A 36 5.39 16.42 0.55
CA GLY A 36 4.40 16.93 -0.39
C GLY A 36 2.97 16.71 0.11
N LYS A 37 2.68 15.56 0.74
CA LYS A 37 1.40 15.31 1.41
C LYS A 37 1.11 16.32 2.52
N TYR A 38 2.08 16.59 3.40
CA TYR A 38 1.88 17.57 4.48
C TYR A 38 1.60 18.97 3.92
N LEU A 39 2.36 19.40 2.90
CA LEU A 39 2.15 20.69 2.25
C LEU A 39 0.78 20.75 1.56
N LEU A 40 0.42 19.73 0.76
CA LEU A 40 -0.87 19.68 0.07
C LEU A 40 -2.05 19.73 1.04
N LEU A 41 -1.97 19.03 2.18
CA LEU A 41 -3.03 19.03 3.20
C LEU A 41 -3.12 20.37 3.95
N GLN A 42 -2.04 21.15 4.04
CA GLN A 42 -2.09 22.51 4.58
C GLN A 42 -2.79 23.49 3.62
N PHE A 43 -2.54 23.38 2.31
CA PHE A 43 -3.18 24.23 1.31
C PHE A 43 -4.63 23.84 1.02
N PHE A 44 -4.96 22.56 1.17
CA PHE A 44 -6.31 22.03 0.99
C PHE A 44 -6.75 21.29 2.26
N PRO A 45 -7.09 22.02 3.34
CA PRO A 45 -7.60 21.38 4.54
C PRO A 45 -8.89 20.66 4.20
N ILE A 46 -8.95 19.36 4.51
CA ILE A 46 -10.16 18.55 4.37
C ILE A 46 -11.13 19.03 5.46
N GLN A 47 -11.90 20.07 5.16
CA GLN A 47 -13.00 20.50 6.00
C GLN A 47 -14.11 19.46 5.83
N LEU A 48 -14.35 18.63 6.86
CA LEU A 48 -15.63 17.94 6.97
C LEU A 48 -16.71 19.02 6.93
N PRO A 49 -17.78 18.86 6.13
CA PRO A 49 -18.76 19.92 5.94
C PRO A 49 -19.49 20.19 7.26
N ALA A 50 -18.97 21.13 8.04
CA ALA A 50 -19.66 21.73 9.16
C ALA A 50 -20.68 22.72 8.56
N GLN A 51 -21.90 22.24 8.31
CA GLN A 51 -23.18 22.95 8.19
C GLN A 51 -23.30 24.22 7.32
N ASN A 52 -22.24 24.70 6.67
CA ASN A 52 -22.28 25.87 5.80
C ASN A 52 -22.31 25.39 4.36
N ILE A 53 -23.54 25.25 3.87
CA ILE A 53 -23.84 25.02 2.46
C ILE A 53 -23.47 26.30 1.70
N SER A 54 -22.21 26.41 1.29
CA SER A 54 -21.77 27.42 0.32
C SER A 54 -22.39 27.12 -1.04
N GLN A 55 -22.68 28.18 -1.81
CA GLN A 55 -23.60 28.20 -2.96
C GLN A 55 -23.21 27.38 -4.21
N ASN A 56 -22.14 26.57 -4.16
CA ASN A 56 -21.78 25.60 -5.21
C ASN A 56 -21.30 24.27 -4.59
N PRO A 57 -22.19 23.27 -4.41
CA PRO A 57 -21.80 22.00 -3.80
C PRO A 57 -20.78 21.20 -4.62
N GLN A 58 -20.70 21.41 -5.95
CA GLN A 58 -19.82 20.64 -6.84
C GLN A 58 -18.35 21.10 -6.77
N GLU A 59 -18.09 22.40 -6.67
CA GLU A 59 -16.73 22.95 -6.59
C GLU A 59 -16.06 22.56 -5.26
N ASN A 60 -16.81 22.61 -4.16
CA ASN A 60 -16.30 22.22 -2.83
C ASN A 60 -15.89 20.74 -2.76
N ILE A 61 -16.61 19.84 -3.45
CA ILE A 61 -16.27 18.42 -3.45
C ILE A 61 -14.99 18.17 -4.25
N LEU A 62 -14.83 18.81 -5.41
CA LEU A 62 -13.62 18.67 -6.24
C LEU A 62 -12.38 19.17 -5.49
N PHE A 63 -12.48 20.32 -4.82
CA PHE A 63 -11.38 20.87 -4.02
C PHE A 63 -11.02 19.98 -2.81
N ALA A 64 -11.99 19.31 -2.19
CA ALA A 64 -11.74 18.40 -1.07
C ALA A 64 -11.14 17.05 -1.51
N VAL A 65 -11.54 16.52 -2.68
CA VAL A 65 -11.17 15.17 -3.13
C VAL A 65 -9.88 15.16 -3.96
N PHE A 66 -9.60 16.23 -4.71
CA PHE A 66 -8.46 16.32 -5.62
C PHE A 66 -7.09 16.03 -4.96
N PRO A 67 -6.73 16.62 -3.80
CA PRO A 67 -5.45 16.33 -3.13
C PRO A 67 -5.29 14.85 -2.78
N SER A 68 -6.38 14.23 -2.33
CA SER A 68 -6.39 12.81 -1.96
C SER A 68 -6.20 11.90 -3.17
N LEU A 69 -6.83 12.21 -4.31
CA LEU A 69 -6.64 11.48 -5.56
C LEU A 69 -5.22 11.62 -6.10
N LEU A 70 -4.66 12.84 -6.07
CA LEU A 70 -3.29 13.09 -6.51
C LEU A 70 -2.29 12.28 -5.68
N LEU A 71 -2.46 12.28 -4.35
CA LEU A 71 -1.62 11.49 -3.45
C LEU A 71 -1.76 9.98 -3.70
N LEU A 72 -2.98 9.49 -3.96
CA LEU A 72 -3.20 8.09 -4.31
C LEU A 72 -2.43 7.70 -5.59
N ILE A 73 -2.52 8.54 -6.62
CA ILE A 73 -1.83 8.34 -7.90
C ILE A 73 -0.31 8.34 -7.70
N LEU A 74 0.24 9.32 -6.98
CA LEU A 74 1.68 9.39 -6.70
C LEU A 74 2.17 8.16 -5.94
N ASN A 75 1.44 7.72 -4.91
CA ASN A 75 1.80 6.52 -4.15
C ASN A 75 1.75 5.25 -5.01
N LEU A 76 0.77 5.13 -5.90
CA LEU A 76 0.64 3.99 -6.81
C LEU A 76 1.80 3.96 -7.82
N VAL A 77 2.12 5.09 -8.44
CA VAL A 77 3.26 5.20 -9.38
C VAL A 77 4.57 4.92 -8.66
N PHE A 78 4.76 5.47 -7.47
CA PHE A 78 5.94 5.20 -6.65
C PHE A 78 6.07 3.73 -6.30
N THR A 79 4.99 3.10 -5.84
CA THR A 79 4.98 1.66 -5.52
C THR A 79 5.35 0.82 -6.74
N ALA A 80 4.78 1.13 -7.91
CA ALA A 80 5.12 0.43 -9.15
C ALA A 80 6.58 0.64 -9.58
N LEU A 81 7.12 1.86 -9.42
CA LEU A 81 8.53 2.17 -9.66
C LEU A 81 9.44 1.30 -8.79
N VAL A 82 9.18 1.26 -7.48
CA VAL A 82 9.99 0.46 -6.55
C VAL A 82 9.90 -1.02 -6.91
N ILE A 83 8.71 -1.58 -7.15
CA ILE A 83 8.51 -2.99 -7.53
C ILE A 83 9.32 -3.36 -8.79
N LEU A 84 9.19 -2.56 -9.85
CA LEU A 84 9.87 -2.85 -11.12
C LEU A 84 11.38 -2.66 -11.02
N ASN A 85 11.86 -1.70 -10.23
CA ASN A 85 13.29 -1.57 -9.98
C ASN A 85 13.85 -2.75 -9.18
N VAL A 86 13.13 -3.23 -8.15
CA VAL A 86 13.55 -4.44 -7.42
C VAL A 86 13.60 -5.65 -8.36
N LYS A 87 12.63 -5.77 -9.28
CA LYS A 87 12.66 -6.78 -10.36
C LYS A 87 13.88 -6.63 -11.26
N SER A 88 14.17 -5.43 -11.77
CA SER A 88 15.33 -5.16 -12.61
C SER A 88 16.66 -5.44 -11.91
N ILE A 89 16.78 -5.09 -10.62
CA ILE A 89 17.97 -5.40 -9.82
C ILE A 89 18.13 -6.91 -9.65
N THR A 90 17.03 -7.62 -9.36
CA THR A 90 17.05 -9.08 -9.23
C THR A 90 17.48 -9.77 -10.53
N ASN A 91 17.10 -9.18 -11.67
CA ASN A 91 17.47 -9.68 -13.00
C ASN A 91 18.80 -9.09 -13.53
N SER A 92 19.55 -8.35 -12.71
CA SER A 92 20.81 -7.66 -13.11
C SER A 92 20.68 -6.69 -14.31
N ASN A 93 19.48 -6.16 -14.55
CA ASN A 93 19.15 -5.25 -15.66
C ASN A 93 18.88 -3.81 -15.19
N TYR A 94 19.26 -3.47 -13.96
CA TYR A 94 19.06 -2.15 -13.38
C TYR A 94 20.08 -1.15 -13.90
N GLN A 95 19.61 -0.04 -14.48
CA GLN A 95 20.45 1.05 -14.96
C GLN A 95 20.22 2.34 -14.17
N HIS A 96 18.96 2.76 -14.00
CA HIS A 96 18.60 3.96 -13.25
C HIS A 96 17.18 3.88 -12.67
N PHE A 97 16.91 4.64 -11.60
CA PHE A 97 15.66 4.55 -10.83
C PHE A 97 14.38 4.81 -11.65
N PHE A 98 14.44 5.70 -12.63
CA PHE A 98 13.28 6.03 -13.48
C PHE A 98 13.16 5.19 -14.76
N GLN A 99 13.99 4.15 -14.93
CA GLN A 99 13.96 3.28 -16.11
C GLN A 99 12.57 2.67 -16.40
N PRO A 100 11.81 2.17 -15.42
CA PRO A 100 10.51 1.56 -15.71
C PRO A 100 9.36 2.55 -15.94
N ILE A 101 9.59 3.87 -15.93
CA ILE A 101 8.51 4.86 -15.93
C ILE A 101 7.62 4.79 -17.17
N SER A 102 8.20 4.55 -18.35
CA SER A 102 7.46 4.42 -19.61
C SER A 102 6.56 3.18 -19.63
N GLY A 103 6.99 2.08 -19.01
CA GLY A 103 6.19 0.87 -18.83
C GLY A 103 5.03 1.11 -17.86
N ILE A 104 5.28 1.82 -16.76
CA ILE A 104 4.24 2.16 -15.77
C ILE A 104 3.17 3.05 -16.38
N LEU A 105 3.54 4.04 -17.19
CA LEU A 105 2.59 4.92 -17.86
C LEU A 105 1.67 4.15 -18.81
N LYS A 106 2.20 3.18 -19.57
CA LYS A 106 1.41 2.31 -20.44
C LYS A 106 0.45 1.40 -19.66
N SER A 107 0.89 0.93 -18.50
CA SER A 107 0.11 0.04 -17.63
C SER A 107 -0.64 0.78 -16.51
N PHE A 108 -0.72 2.11 -16.57
CA PHE A 108 -1.24 2.94 -15.48
C PHE A 108 -2.71 2.64 -15.18
N PHE A 109 -3.55 2.60 -16.22
CA PHE A 109 -4.98 2.39 -16.05
C PHE A 109 -5.31 1.00 -15.47
N PRO A 110 -4.72 -0.12 -15.97
CA PRO A 110 -4.84 -1.42 -15.31
C PRO A 110 -4.38 -1.44 -13.86
N LEU A 111 -3.24 -0.79 -13.54
CA LEU A 111 -2.73 -0.72 -12.17
C LEU A 111 -3.69 0.01 -11.23
N MET A 112 -4.24 1.14 -11.68
CA MET A 112 -5.22 1.91 -10.93
C MET A 112 -6.48 1.08 -10.64
N LEU A 113 -7.03 0.41 -11.65
CA LEU A 113 -8.19 -0.47 -11.48
C LEU A 113 -7.91 -1.62 -10.52
N LEU A 114 -6.78 -2.31 -10.67
CA LEU A 114 -6.40 -3.41 -9.77
C LEU A 114 -6.22 -2.93 -8.32
N SER A 115 -5.61 -1.76 -8.13
CA SER A 115 -5.47 -1.13 -6.81
C SER A 115 -6.83 -0.86 -6.18
N ILE A 116 -7.76 -0.26 -6.93
CA ILE A 116 -9.12 0.02 -6.46
C ILE A 116 -9.84 -1.30 -6.11
N ILE A 117 -9.84 -2.27 -7.02
CA ILE A 117 -10.51 -3.57 -6.83
C ILE A 117 -9.96 -4.29 -5.59
N SER A 118 -8.64 -4.26 -5.37
CA SER A 118 -8.01 -4.88 -4.20
C SER A 118 -8.37 -4.19 -2.87
N ALA A 119 -8.68 -2.89 -2.91
CA ALA A 119 -9.00 -2.11 -1.72
C ALA A 119 -10.50 -2.12 -1.35
N ILE A 120 -11.40 -2.38 -2.33
CA ILE A 120 -12.86 -2.41 -2.11
C ILE A 120 -13.28 -3.27 -0.92
N PRO A 121 -12.78 -4.51 -0.73
CA PRO A 121 -13.24 -5.36 0.38
C PRO A 121 -13.01 -4.73 1.76
N LEU A 122 -11.85 -4.07 1.96
CA LEU A 122 -11.58 -3.35 3.21
C LEU A 122 -12.42 -2.08 3.32
N ALA A 123 -12.47 -1.28 2.27
CA ALA A 123 -13.22 -0.02 2.29
C ALA A 123 -14.70 -0.24 2.60
N PHE A 124 -15.31 -1.25 1.98
CA PHE A 124 -16.70 -1.64 2.24
C PHE A 124 -16.91 -2.07 3.70
N THR A 125 -16.00 -2.88 4.22
CA THR A 125 -16.04 -3.38 5.60
C THR A 125 -15.93 -2.25 6.62
N LEU A 126 -14.94 -1.38 6.46
CA LEU A 126 -14.71 -0.24 7.35
C LEU A 126 -15.83 0.79 7.27
N GLY A 127 -16.33 1.07 6.06
CA GLY A 127 -17.46 1.99 5.86
C GLY A 127 -18.73 1.48 6.51
N PHE A 128 -19.06 0.20 6.33
CA PHE A 128 -20.25 -0.40 6.92
C PHE A 128 -20.15 -0.49 8.45
N THR A 129 -19.03 -0.97 8.98
CA THR A 129 -18.82 -1.03 10.45
C THR A 129 -18.85 0.35 11.10
N GLY A 130 -18.23 1.35 10.46
CA GLY A 130 -18.28 2.74 10.91
C GLY A 130 -19.69 3.30 10.91
N PHE A 131 -20.45 3.11 9.82
CA PHE A 131 -21.84 3.55 9.73
C PHE A 131 -22.71 2.96 10.84
N TYR A 132 -22.61 1.65 11.08
CA TYR A 132 -23.36 0.99 12.16
C TYR A 132 -22.95 1.44 13.55
N SER A 133 -21.66 1.68 13.78
CA SER A 133 -21.18 2.16 15.09
C SER A 133 -21.71 3.56 15.39
N ILE A 134 -21.74 4.45 14.39
CA ILE A 134 -22.30 5.80 14.51
C ILE A 134 -23.82 5.73 14.71
N ALA A 135 -24.52 4.94 13.89
CA ALA A 135 -25.98 4.84 13.94
C ALA A 135 -26.51 4.24 15.25
N ASN A 136 -25.82 3.23 15.81
CA ASN A 136 -26.28 2.50 16.98
C ASN A 136 -25.53 2.85 18.28
N GLN A 137 -24.66 3.88 18.26
CA GLN A 137 -23.82 4.31 19.39
C GLN A 137 -23.11 3.16 20.14
N SER A 138 -22.83 2.06 19.43
CA SER A 138 -22.27 0.84 19.99
C SER A 138 -20.90 0.58 19.37
N PRO A 139 -19.90 0.18 20.17
CA PRO A 139 -18.50 0.11 19.75
C PRO A 139 -18.20 -1.18 18.96
N ILE A 140 -18.94 -1.46 17.88
CA ILE A 140 -18.92 -2.67 17.02
C ILE A 140 -20.06 -3.62 17.37
N SER A 141 -21.03 -3.76 16.45
CA SER A 141 -22.12 -4.73 16.61
C SER A 141 -21.61 -6.13 16.27
N LEU A 142 -22.05 -7.16 17.02
CA LEU A 142 -21.81 -8.58 16.70
C LEU A 142 -22.22 -8.93 15.26
N VAL A 143 -23.22 -8.22 14.72
CA VAL A 143 -23.71 -8.37 13.34
C VAL A 143 -22.67 -7.97 12.30
N SER A 144 -21.72 -7.10 12.66
CA SER A 144 -20.65 -6.66 11.75
C SER A 144 -19.46 -7.62 11.68
N LEU A 145 -19.33 -8.57 12.62
CA LEU A 145 -18.21 -9.53 12.65
C LEU A 145 -18.12 -10.42 11.40
N PRO A 146 -19.21 -11.05 10.91
CA PRO A 146 -19.15 -11.84 9.69
C PRO A 146 -18.68 -11.02 8.49
N LEU A 147 -19.08 -9.74 8.42
CA LEU A 147 -18.68 -8.85 7.35
C LEU A 147 -17.20 -8.48 7.44
N ILE A 148 -16.69 -8.23 8.64
CA ILE A 148 -15.26 -8.01 8.89
C ILE A 148 -14.44 -9.21 8.43
N VAL A 149 -14.85 -10.42 8.80
CA VAL A 149 -14.16 -11.65 8.41
C VAL A 149 -14.16 -11.84 6.89
N LEU A 150 -15.29 -11.59 6.22
CA LEU A 150 -15.37 -11.68 4.76
C LEU A 150 -14.50 -10.61 4.06
N GLY A 151 -14.55 -9.37 4.53
CA GLY A 151 -13.73 -8.28 4.01
C GLY A 151 -12.24 -8.57 4.10
N LEU A 152 -11.78 -9.00 5.28
CA LEU A 152 -10.39 -9.42 5.50
C LEU A 152 -10.03 -10.62 4.62
N TYR A 153 -10.92 -11.61 4.48
CA TYR A 153 -10.68 -12.77 3.64
C TYR A 153 -10.42 -12.38 2.17
N PHE A 154 -11.27 -11.53 1.59
CA PHE A 154 -11.08 -11.05 0.22
C PHE A 154 -9.87 -10.13 0.08
N PHE A 155 -9.63 -9.26 1.06
CA PHE A 155 -8.46 -8.38 1.07
C PHE A 155 -7.15 -9.17 1.07
N ILE A 156 -7.00 -10.16 1.97
CA ILE A 156 -5.81 -10.99 2.05
C ILE A 156 -5.57 -11.70 0.70
N LYS A 157 -6.63 -12.18 0.05
CA LYS A 157 -6.51 -12.83 -1.27
C LYS A 157 -6.05 -11.90 -2.37
N LEU A 158 -6.46 -10.64 -2.33
CA LEU A 158 -6.15 -9.66 -3.37
C LEU A 158 -4.92 -8.80 -3.04
N TYR A 159 -4.30 -8.98 -1.88
CA TYR A 159 -3.17 -8.17 -1.42
C TYR A 159 -1.98 -8.15 -2.40
N LEU A 160 -1.70 -9.28 -3.06
CA LEU A 160 -0.57 -9.41 -3.99
C LEU A 160 -0.90 -9.07 -5.45
N THR A 161 -2.11 -8.58 -5.73
CA THR A 161 -2.58 -8.38 -7.12
C THR A 161 -1.67 -7.44 -7.93
N ILE A 162 -1.21 -6.34 -7.33
CA ILE A 162 -0.30 -5.39 -8.00
C ILE A 162 1.04 -6.05 -8.34
N TYR A 163 1.57 -6.85 -7.41
CA TYR A 163 2.82 -7.60 -7.61
C TYR A 163 2.67 -8.63 -8.73
N VAL A 164 1.57 -9.39 -8.74
CA VAL A 164 1.27 -10.35 -9.83
C VAL A 164 1.27 -9.65 -11.19
N TYR A 165 0.57 -8.53 -11.31
CA TYR A 165 0.43 -7.83 -12.59
C TYR A 165 1.75 -7.28 -13.12
N LEU A 166 2.60 -6.72 -12.24
CA LEU A 166 3.88 -6.11 -12.62
C LEU A 166 5.01 -7.12 -12.83
N VAL A 167 4.98 -8.24 -12.10
CA VAL A 167 6.10 -9.20 -12.09
C VAL A 167 5.91 -10.31 -13.12
N GLU A 168 4.69 -10.75 -13.39
CA GLU A 168 4.42 -11.81 -14.37
C GLU A 168 4.70 -11.36 -15.81
N GLU A 169 5.33 -12.24 -16.59
CA GLU A 169 5.57 -12.07 -18.02
C GLU A 169 5.00 -13.27 -18.79
N PRO A 170 4.20 -13.07 -19.85
CA PRO A 170 3.67 -11.80 -20.36
C PRO A 170 2.67 -11.13 -19.39
N GLN A 171 2.47 -9.82 -19.55
CA GLN A 171 1.48 -9.07 -18.76
C GLN A 171 0.08 -9.62 -19.01
N LYS A 172 -0.55 -10.13 -17.95
CA LYS A 172 -1.90 -10.71 -18.00
C LYS A 172 -2.96 -9.60 -18.07
N SER A 173 -4.14 -9.91 -18.62
CA SER A 173 -5.28 -8.99 -18.53
C SER A 173 -5.70 -8.76 -17.06
N ILE A 174 -6.50 -7.73 -16.78
CA ILE A 174 -6.97 -7.42 -15.41
C ILE A 174 -7.70 -8.62 -14.81
N MET A 175 -8.60 -9.25 -15.57
CA MET A 175 -9.37 -10.40 -15.10
C MET A 175 -8.50 -11.65 -14.93
N GLU A 176 -7.55 -11.90 -15.84
CA GLU A 176 -6.58 -12.98 -15.69
C GLU A 176 -5.70 -12.78 -14.46
N THR A 177 -5.28 -11.55 -14.17
CA THR A 177 -4.48 -11.21 -12.98
C THR A 177 -5.27 -11.50 -11.71
N LEU A 178 -6.53 -11.06 -11.64
CA LEU A 178 -7.38 -11.30 -10.47
C LEU A 178 -7.63 -12.80 -10.27
N THR A 179 -8.03 -13.50 -11.33
CA THR A 179 -8.30 -14.94 -11.26
C THR A 179 -7.03 -15.74 -10.92
N PHE A 180 -5.87 -15.36 -11.47
CA PHE A 180 -4.58 -15.95 -11.13
C PHE A 180 -4.23 -15.71 -9.66
N THR A 181 -4.32 -14.46 -9.18
CA THR A 181 -4.04 -14.12 -7.77
C THR A 181 -4.97 -14.89 -6.84
N PHE A 182 -6.25 -15.01 -7.20
CA PHE A 182 -7.23 -15.74 -6.43
C PHE A 182 -6.94 -17.25 -6.40
N LYS A 183 -6.52 -17.84 -7.52
CA LYS A 183 -6.08 -19.24 -7.59
C LYS A 183 -4.78 -19.47 -6.80
N LEU A 184 -3.83 -18.54 -6.86
CA LEU A 184 -2.58 -18.60 -6.12
C LEU A 184 -2.80 -18.61 -4.60
N SER A 185 -3.88 -17.98 -4.12
CA SER A 185 -4.29 -18.02 -2.71
C SER A 185 -4.86 -19.38 -2.24
N LYS A 186 -5.34 -20.23 -3.16
CA LYS A 186 -6.03 -21.48 -2.80
C LYS A 186 -5.04 -22.46 -2.15
N GLY A 187 -5.39 -22.94 -0.96
CA GLY A 187 -4.58 -23.91 -0.20
C GLY A 187 -3.40 -23.32 0.57
N LYS A 188 -3.06 -22.04 0.36
CA LYS A 188 -1.88 -21.37 0.96
C LYS A 188 -2.27 -20.09 1.70
N MET A 189 -3.50 -20.04 2.22
CA MET A 189 -4.05 -18.84 2.86
C MET A 189 -3.32 -18.47 4.16
N ARG A 190 -2.84 -19.45 4.93
CA ARG A 190 -2.14 -19.21 6.21
C ARG A 190 -0.87 -18.36 6.07
N PRO A 191 0.12 -18.72 5.21
CA PRO A 191 1.30 -17.87 5.02
C PRO A 191 0.95 -16.51 4.42
N LEU A 192 -0.05 -16.43 3.53
CA LEU A 192 -0.50 -15.16 2.96
C LEU A 192 -1.13 -14.24 4.02
N ALA A 193 -1.92 -14.80 4.93
CA ALA A 193 -2.53 -14.05 6.04
C ALA A 193 -1.46 -13.52 7.02
N LEU A 194 -0.52 -14.38 7.44
CA LEU A 194 0.60 -13.96 8.30
C LEU A 194 1.44 -12.86 7.64
N PHE A 195 1.74 -13.02 6.36
CA PHE A 195 2.43 -12.02 5.57
C PHE A 195 1.65 -10.69 5.53
N CYS A 196 0.35 -10.74 5.25
CA CYS A 196 -0.49 -9.55 5.19
C CYS A 196 -0.51 -8.81 6.53
N VAL A 197 -0.61 -9.55 7.66
CA VAL A 197 -0.50 -8.98 9.01
C VAL A 197 0.86 -8.31 9.21
N LEU A 198 1.96 -8.97 8.87
CA LEU A 198 3.30 -8.39 9.01
C LEU A 198 3.52 -7.17 8.09
N ALA A 199 3.00 -7.19 6.87
CA ALA A 199 3.22 -6.13 5.91
C ALA A 199 2.33 -4.89 6.16
N SER A 200 1.15 -5.07 6.77
CA SER A 200 0.19 -3.98 7.00
C SER A 200 0.12 -3.49 8.44
N LEU A 201 0.07 -4.39 9.44
CA LEU A 201 -0.12 -4.02 10.84
C LEU A 201 1.19 -3.63 11.53
N LEU A 202 2.30 -4.30 11.22
CA LEU A 202 3.57 -4.04 11.90
C LEU A 202 4.10 -2.62 11.63
N PRO A 203 4.12 -2.10 10.38
CA PRO A 203 4.50 -0.71 10.14
C PRO A 203 3.58 0.27 10.85
N LEU A 204 2.27 0.02 10.82
CA LEU A 204 1.26 0.86 11.47
C LEU A 204 1.51 0.92 12.99
N PHE A 205 1.79 -0.21 13.63
CA PHE A 205 2.07 -0.29 15.06
C PHE A 205 3.33 0.50 15.43
N ILE A 206 4.41 0.38 14.65
CA ILE A 206 5.67 1.10 14.91
C ILE A 206 5.45 2.61 14.76
N ILE A 207 4.82 3.06 13.67
CA ILE A 207 4.60 4.48 13.40
C ILE A 207 3.71 5.09 14.49
N ASN A 208 2.58 4.47 14.81
CA ASN A 208 1.68 4.97 15.86
C ASN A 208 2.36 5.00 17.25
N SER A 209 3.27 4.06 17.53
CA SER A 209 4.03 4.06 18.78
C SER A 209 5.04 5.21 18.84
N LEU A 210 5.66 5.55 17.69
CA LEU A 210 6.57 6.70 17.58
C LEU A 210 5.83 8.03 17.73
N GLU A 211 4.67 8.17 17.09
CA GLU A 211 3.85 9.39 17.18
C GLU A 211 3.38 9.65 18.63
N ARG A 212 3.15 8.59 19.40
CA ARG A 212 2.81 8.69 20.83
C ARG A 212 3.94 9.19 21.73
N LEU A 213 5.18 9.23 21.27
CA LEU A 213 6.32 9.74 22.05
C LEU A 213 6.28 11.26 22.23
N GLY A 214 5.46 11.96 21.44
CA GLY A 214 5.16 13.38 21.59
C GLY A 214 5.39 14.18 20.31
N ASP A 215 4.87 15.42 20.30
CA ASP A 215 4.80 16.26 19.09
C ASP A 215 6.02 17.20 18.91
N SER A 216 7.16 16.86 19.51
CA SER A 216 8.36 17.66 19.33
C SER A 216 8.91 17.51 17.89
N ILE A 217 9.44 18.60 17.33
CA ILE A 217 10.00 18.62 15.96
C ILE A 217 10.99 17.46 15.71
N PRO A 218 11.92 17.13 16.62
CA PRO A 218 12.83 16.00 16.42
C PRO A 218 12.11 14.66 16.31
N ILE A 219 11.07 14.42 17.11
CA ILE A 219 10.29 13.18 17.07
C ILE A 219 9.52 13.07 15.75
N LEU A 220 8.96 14.17 15.25
CA LEU A 220 8.27 14.21 13.96
C LEU A 220 9.19 13.92 12.77
N ILE A 221 10.41 14.48 12.78
CA ILE A 221 11.40 14.18 11.74
C ILE A 221 11.81 12.70 11.80
N PHE A 222 12.06 12.18 13.01
CA PHE A 222 12.43 10.79 13.20
C PHE A 222 11.31 9.82 12.77
N SER A 223 10.05 10.10 13.11
CA SER A 223 8.91 9.29 12.71
C SER A 223 8.70 9.30 11.20
N ALA A 224 8.90 10.44 10.53
CA ALA A 224 8.85 10.53 9.06
C ALA A 224 9.94 9.67 8.39
N ILE A 225 11.17 9.70 8.90
CA ILE A 225 12.28 8.89 8.37
C ILE A 225 11.97 7.40 8.55
N VAL A 226 11.53 6.98 9.73
CA VAL A 226 11.18 5.59 10.01
C VAL A 226 10.00 5.13 9.14
N SER A 227 8.97 5.97 8.98
CA SER A 227 7.82 5.70 8.12
C SER A 227 8.22 5.51 6.65
N THR A 228 9.09 6.39 6.15
CA THR A 228 9.64 6.31 4.80
C THR A 228 10.42 5.02 4.59
N PHE A 229 11.31 4.68 5.54
CA PHE A 229 12.07 3.44 5.51
C PHE A 229 11.15 2.22 5.49
N LEU A 230 10.17 2.15 6.41
CA LEU A 230 9.23 1.04 6.51
C LEU A 230 8.40 0.88 5.24
N SER A 231 7.99 1.98 4.61
CA SER A 231 7.23 1.95 3.36
C SER A 231 8.02 1.27 2.24
N VAL A 232 9.27 1.67 2.03
CA VAL A 232 10.16 1.04 1.04
C VAL A 232 10.47 -0.40 1.41
N PHE A 233 10.76 -0.66 2.69
CA PHE A 233 11.03 -2.01 3.19
C PHE A 233 9.88 -2.96 2.94
N VAL A 234 8.64 -2.55 3.22
CA VAL A 234 7.44 -3.37 2.99
C VAL A 234 7.26 -3.69 1.51
N ILE A 235 7.56 -2.76 0.60
CA ILE A 235 7.48 -3.03 -0.85
C ILE A 235 8.51 -4.10 -1.26
N VAL A 236 9.76 -3.96 -0.82
CA VAL A 236 10.82 -4.95 -1.08
C VAL A 236 10.49 -6.31 -0.46
N PHE A 237 10.02 -6.33 0.78
CA PHE A 237 9.58 -7.51 1.50
C PHE A 237 8.42 -8.22 0.79
N SER A 238 7.44 -7.45 0.30
CA SER A 238 6.30 -7.97 -0.44
C SER A 238 6.69 -8.57 -1.78
N PHE A 239 7.62 -7.93 -2.49
CA PHE A 239 8.16 -8.47 -3.73
C PHE A 239 8.86 -9.82 -3.52
N ARG A 240 9.75 -9.91 -2.53
CA ARG A 240 10.45 -11.17 -2.22
C ARG A 240 9.50 -12.24 -1.71
N PHE A 241 8.52 -11.86 -0.88
CA PHE A 241 7.46 -12.78 -0.47
C PHE A 241 6.72 -13.35 -1.68
N TYR A 242 6.33 -12.49 -2.63
CA TYR A 242 5.65 -12.91 -3.84
C TYR A 242 6.44 -13.96 -4.63
N GLN A 243 7.75 -13.74 -4.81
CA GLN A 243 8.63 -14.68 -5.52
C GLN A 243 8.65 -16.06 -4.86
N LEU A 244 8.81 -16.12 -3.54
CA LEU A 244 8.77 -17.39 -2.80
C LEU A 244 7.38 -18.02 -2.82
N TYR A 245 6.34 -17.20 -2.66
CA TYR A 245 4.95 -17.63 -2.61
C TYR A 245 4.50 -18.26 -3.94
N ARG A 246 5.03 -17.77 -5.07
CA ARG A 246 4.81 -18.34 -6.41
C ARG A 246 5.41 -19.74 -6.58
N GLN A 247 6.51 -20.04 -5.90
CA GLN A 247 7.24 -21.31 -6.03
C GLN A 247 6.69 -22.43 -5.13
N LEU A 248 5.85 -22.09 -4.16
CA LEU A 248 5.11 -23.07 -3.35
C LEU A 248 4.09 -23.80 -4.21
#